data_AF-A0A5N6UGP4-F1
#
_entry.id   AF-A0A5N6UGP4-F1
#
_cell.length_a   1.000
_cell.length_b   1.000
_cell.length_c   1.000
_cell.angle_alpha   90.00
_cell.angle_beta   90.00
_cell.angle_gamma   90.00
#
_symmetry.space_group_name_H-M   'P 1'
#
loop_
_entity.id
_entity.type
_entity.pdbx_description
1 polymer ?
#
loop_
_entity_poly.entity_id
_entity_poly.type
_entity_poly.pdbx_seq_one_letter_code
_entity_poly.pdbx_strand_id
1 'polypeptide(L)'
;MWRYGVTAAHLFAWMHGQDTMDAICGKTSEPELFSARNGLLISSIIEKYFDDGKLVIVPDLPERPQVAELLRIIDMTWDKLDRRPLPESPLRYRDLDRRKLQFRTSFRPAARYLYFHYWLQVLRRAWRFNQNKTADVYLRDEMGEPFWGTPGRYLPKNMLLALVEKLGNNYKHLLKGASCRNGEEDLLLDIASAQIYIDDSESESECECEDGDEDDC
;
A
#
# COMPACT_ATOMS: atom_id res chain seq x y z
N MET A 1 -3.61 -30.09 6.17
CA MET A 1 -2.61 -29.53 5.23
C MET A 1 -3.20 -28.24 4.66
N TRP A 2 -2.97 -27.10 5.31
CA TRP A 2 -3.47 -25.81 4.82
C TRP A 2 -2.59 -25.39 3.64
N ARG A 3 -3.13 -25.41 2.42
CA ARG A 3 -2.48 -24.76 1.28
C ARG A 3 -2.59 -23.25 1.53
N TYR A 4 -1.47 -22.60 1.81
CA TYR A 4 -1.40 -21.14 1.77
C TYR A 4 -1.92 -20.66 0.41
N GLY A 5 -3.08 -20.02 0.41
CA GLY A 5 -3.73 -19.52 -0.79
C GLY A 5 -2.88 -18.44 -1.47
N VAL A 6 -2.98 -18.39 -2.80
CA VAL A 6 -2.51 -17.25 -3.59
C VAL A 6 -3.74 -16.46 -4.02
N THR A 7 -3.67 -15.16 -3.86
CA THR A 7 -4.74 -14.20 -4.14
C THR A 7 -4.27 -13.16 -5.16
N ALA A 8 -5.22 -12.51 -5.82
CA ALA A 8 -4.97 -11.39 -6.72
C ALA A 8 -5.30 -10.07 -6.00
N ALA A 9 -4.31 -9.55 -5.28
CA ALA A 9 -4.43 -8.31 -4.54
C ALA A 9 -4.48 -7.12 -5.51
N HIS A 10 -5.53 -6.29 -5.40
CA HIS A 10 -5.71 -5.09 -6.20
C HIS A 10 -4.98 -3.90 -5.55
N LEU A 11 -4.29 -3.09 -6.35
CA LEU A 11 -3.63 -1.87 -5.87
C LEU A 11 -4.61 -0.70 -5.78
N PHE A 12 -5.50 -0.60 -6.76
CA PHE A 12 -6.66 0.30 -6.75
C PHE A 12 -7.92 -0.56 -6.68
N ALA A 13 -8.75 -0.34 -5.66
CA ALA A 13 -9.90 -1.21 -5.41
C ALA A 13 -10.92 -1.17 -6.55
N TRP A 14 -11.34 -2.35 -6.99
CA TRP A 14 -12.23 -2.53 -8.15
C TRP A 14 -13.59 -1.83 -7.95
N MET A 15 -14.04 -1.70 -6.70
CA MET A 15 -15.32 -1.09 -6.32
C MET A 15 -15.47 0.37 -6.77
N HIS A 16 -14.36 1.09 -7.00
CA HIS A 16 -14.40 2.49 -7.43
C HIS A 16 -14.61 2.64 -8.94
N GLY A 17 -14.46 1.57 -9.72
CA GLY A 17 -14.68 1.57 -11.17
C GLY A 17 -13.57 2.21 -12.01
N GLN A 18 -13.66 2.00 -13.33
CA GLN A 18 -12.63 2.42 -14.29
C GLN A 18 -12.58 3.95 -14.45
N ASP A 19 -13.73 4.62 -14.46
CA ASP A 19 -13.79 6.07 -14.65
C ASP A 19 -13.07 6.82 -13.52
N THR A 20 -13.26 6.36 -12.28
CA THR A 20 -12.56 6.90 -11.10
C THR A 20 -11.05 6.63 -11.17
N MET A 21 -10.67 5.41 -11.55
CA MET A 21 -9.26 5.08 -11.79
C MET A 21 -8.64 6.02 -12.83
N ASP A 22 -9.33 6.30 -13.93
CA ASP A 22 -8.86 7.16 -15.00
C ASP A 22 -8.78 8.64 -14.58
N ALA A 23 -9.70 9.10 -13.74
CA ALA A 23 -9.70 10.45 -13.19
C ALA A 23 -8.49 10.68 -12.26
N ILE A 24 -8.17 9.68 -11.42
CA ILE A 24 -7.09 9.76 -10.42
C ILE A 24 -5.73 9.43 -11.00
N CYS A 25 -5.59 8.28 -11.66
CA CYS A 25 -4.31 7.77 -12.15
C CYS A 25 -4.03 8.15 -13.61
N GLY A 26 -5.03 8.71 -14.30
CA GLY A 26 -4.96 9.05 -15.71
C GLY A 26 -5.39 7.92 -16.63
N LYS A 27 -6.25 8.27 -17.60
CA LYS A 27 -6.71 7.40 -18.67
C LYS A 27 -5.59 6.78 -19.51
N THR A 28 -5.73 5.49 -19.80
CA THR A 28 -4.88 4.70 -20.71
C THR A 28 -5.59 4.30 -21.99
N SER A 29 -4.86 3.68 -22.94
CA SER A 29 -5.43 3.20 -24.20
C SER A 29 -6.41 2.05 -23.99
N GLU A 30 -6.11 1.17 -23.04
CA GLU A 30 -6.95 0.04 -22.63
C GLU A 30 -7.39 0.20 -21.17
N PRO A 31 -8.59 -0.30 -20.79
CA PRO A 31 -9.00 -0.36 -19.39
C PRO A 31 -8.03 -1.19 -18.56
N GLU A 32 -7.57 -0.64 -17.44
CA GLU A 32 -6.56 -1.28 -16.60
C GLU A 32 -7.09 -1.76 -15.23
N LEU A 33 -8.37 -1.49 -14.88
CA LEU A 33 -8.96 -1.86 -13.58
C LEU A 33 -8.81 -3.35 -13.25
N PHE A 34 -9.15 -4.21 -14.21
CA PHE A 34 -9.04 -5.67 -14.09
C PHE A 34 -7.82 -6.23 -14.85
N SER A 35 -6.82 -5.40 -15.09
CA SER A 35 -5.59 -5.83 -15.75
C SER A 35 -4.54 -6.24 -14.72
N ALA A 36 -3.57 -7.07 -15.16
CA ALA A 36 -2.41 -7.42 -14.35
C ALA A 36 -1.52 -6.21 -13.96
N ARG A 37 -1.82 -5.01 -14.48
CA ARG A 37 -1.13 -3.77 -14.13
C ARG A 37 -1.66 -3.16 -12.83
N ASN A 38 -2.89 -3.48 -12.44
CA ASN A 38 -3.53 -3.01 -11.20
C ASN A 38 -3.47 -4.05 -10.06
N GLY A 39 -2.65 -5.09 -10.17
CA GLY A 39 -2.64 -6.11 -9.12
C GLY A 39 -1.39 -6.95 -9.06
N LEU A 40 -1.32 -7.75 -8.01
CA LEU A 40 -0.22 -8.64 -7.68
C LEU A 40 -0.75 -10.00 -7.22
N LEU A 41 -0.07 -11.06 -7.65
CA LEU A 41 -0.30 -12.39 -7.08
C LEU A 41 0.58 -12.55 -5.84
N ILE A 42 -0.04 -12.56 -4.67
CA ILE A 42 0.64 -12.69 -3.37
C ILE A 42 -0.03 -13.77 -2.50
N SER A 43 0.61 -14.13 -1.39
CA SER A 43 -0.03 -15.04 -0.42
C SER A 43 -1.17 -14.31 0.29
N SER A 44 -2.30 -14.99 0.51
CA SER A 44 -3.43 -14.41 1.26
C SER A 44 -3.05 -13.91 2.66
N ILE A 45 -2.05 -14.53 3.30
CA ILE A 45 -1.53 -14.06 4.59
C ILE A 45 -0.81 -12.71 4.46
N ILE A 46 -0.14 -12.46 3.33
CA ILE A 46 0.54 -11.20 3.05
C ILE A 46 -0.47 -10.14 2.60
N GLU A 47 -1.47 -10.51 1.79
CA GLU A 47 -2.54 -9.63 1.32
C GLU A 47 -3.23 -8.91 2.48
N LYS A 48 -3.66 -9.64 3.51
CA LYS A 48 -4.27 -9.05 4.71
C LYS A 48 -3.47 -7.85 5.26
N TYR A 49 -2.17 -8.02 5.44
CA TYR A 49 -1.30 -6.97 5.99
C TYR A 49 -0.85 -5.92 4.97
N PHE A 50 -0.96 -6.24 3.68
CA PHE A 50 -0.74 -5.31 2.60
C PHE A 50 -1.89 -4.30 2.53
N ASP A 51 -3.13 -4.80 2.62
CA ASP A 51 -4.35 -3.98 2.58
C ASP A 51 -4.52 -3.17 3.88
N ASP A 52 -4.20 -3.76 5.06
CA ASP A 52 -4.21 -3.12 6.39
C ASP A 52 -3.18 -1.96 6.56
N GLY A 53 -2.35 -1.71 5.55
CA GLY A 53 -1.33 -0.67 5.57
C GLY A 53 -0.14 -0.97 6.50
N LYS A 54 0.23 -2.24 6.65
CA LYS A 54 1.49 -2.63 7.33
C LYS A 54 2.67 -2.64 6.35
N LEU A 55 2.38 -3.01 5.10
CA LEU A 55 3.34 -3.22 4.03
C LEU A 55 3.06 -2.29 2.85
N VAL A 56 4.11 -1.82 2.19
CA VAL A 56 4.03 -1.09 0.92
C VAL A 56 5.09 -1.59 -0.04
N ILE A 57 4.85 -1.40 -1.34
CA ILE A 57 5.84 -1.68 -2.36
C ILE A 57 6.33 -0.36 -2.92
N VAL A 58 7.65 -0.17 -2.93
CA VAL A 58 8.30 1.04 -3.44
C VAL A 58 9.37 0.67 -4.46
N PRO A 59 9.73 1.55 -5.39
CA PRO A 59 10.81 1.30 -6.32
C PRO A 59 12.17 1.32 -5.60
N ASP A 60 13.06 0.41 -5.98
CA ASP A 60 14.47 0.38 -5.60
C ASP A 60 15.20 1.47 -6.39
N LEU A 61 15.38 2.64 -5.76
CA LEU A 61 15.93 3.83 -6.43
C LEU A 61 17.25 4.26 -5.82
N PRO A 62 18.37 3.65 -6.23
CA PRO A 62 19.67 4.24 -5.97
C PRO A 62 20.02 5.30 -7.03
N GLU A 63 19.85 5.05 -8.34
CA GLU A 63 20.15 6.04 -9.43
C GLU A 63 19.62 5.62 -10.85
N ARG A 64 18.74 4.59 -10.94
CA ARG A 64 18.13 3.91 -12.14
C ARG A 64 19.10 3.16 -13.10
N PRO A 65 18.69 2.13 -13.90
CA PRO A 65 17.48 1.32 -13.91
C PRO A 65 17.79 -0.20 -13.96
N GLN A 66 17.56 -0.91 -12.87
CA GLN A 66 16.66 -2.06 -12.97
C GLN A 66 15.53 -1.69 -12.03
N VAL A 67 14.31 -1.58 -12.56
CA VAL A 67 13.11 -1.26 -11.77
C VAL A 67 12.85 -2.48 -10.89
N ALA A 68 13.64 -2.64 -9.85
CA ALA A 68 13.38 -3.61 -8.82
C ALA A 68 12.39 -2.96 -7.87
N GLU A 69 11.34 -3.68 -7.53
CA GLU A 69 10.40 -3.25 -6.51
C GLU A 69 10.85 -3.84 -5.16
N LEU A 70 10.86 -3.02 -4.12
CA LEU A 70 11.16 -3.42 -2.74
C LEU A 70 9.86 -3.50 -1.96
N LEU A 71 9.73 -4.55 -1.15
CA LEU A 71 8.76 -4.58 -0.08
C LEU A 71 9.29 -3.77 1.10
N ARG A 72 8.47 -2.87 1.64
CA ARG A 72 8.79 -2.05 2.81
C ARG A 72 7.74 -2.22 3.88
N ILE A 73 8.20 -2.28 5.12
CA ILE A 73 7.34 -2.21 6.29
C ILE A 73 7.24 -0.75 6.69
N ILE A 74 6.04 -0.21 6.69
CA ILE A 74 5.79 1.15 7.17
C ILE A 74 5.38 1.16 8.64
N ASP A 75 4.88 0.04 9.16
CA ASP A 75 4.51 -0.11 10.57
C ASP A 75 5.53 -0.86 11.40
N MET A 76 6.56 -0.13 11.84
CA MET A 76 7.61 -0.67 12.73
C MET A 76 7.13 -0.88 14.17
N THR A 77 5.93 -0.40 14.53
CA THR A 77 5.32 -0.65 15.85
C THR A 77 4.42 -1.89 15.87
N TRP A 78 4.36 -2.62 14.76
CA TRP A 78 3.51 -3.78 14.61
C TRP A 78 3.98 -4.96 15.48
N ASP A 79 3.07 -5.50 16.29
CA ASP A 79 3.30 -6.58 17.26
C ASP A 79 3.68 -7.92 16.61
N LYS A 80 3.33 -8.13 15.33
CA LYS A 80 3.64 -9.38 14.61
C LYS A 80 4.98 -9.35 13.87
N LEU A 81 5.81 -8.33 14.03
CA LEU A 81 7.10 -8.22 13.31
C LEU A 81 8.02 -9.42 13.50
N ASP A 82 7.98 -10.08 14.67
CA ASP A 82 8.76 -11.29 14.97
C ASP A 82 8.08 -12.60 14.57
N ARG A 83 6.83 -12.55 14.09
CA ARG A 83 6.12 -13.75 13.64
C ARG A 83 6.56 -14.13 12.23
N ARG A 84 6.43 -15.41 11.92
CA ARG A 84 6.68 -15.97 10.58
C ARG A 84 5.39 -15.88 9.75
N PRO A 85 5.41 -15.29 8.55
CA PRO A 85 4.24 -15.28 7.66
C PRO A 85 3.91 -16.67 7.12
N LEU A 86 4.93 -17.51 6.93
CA LEU A 86 4.79 -18.87 6.42
C LEU A 86 5.57 -19.80 7.36
N PRO A 87 4.96 -20.88 7.89
CA PRO A 87 5.65 -21.81 8.80
C PRO A 87 6.87 -22.49 8.19
N GLU A 88 6.86 -22.76 6.87
CA GLU A 88 8.02 -23.37 6.21
C GLU A 88 9.17 -22.37 5.95
N SER A 89 8.89 -21.06 6.04
CA SER A 89 9.88 -20.02 5.84
C SER A 89 10.61 -19.71 7.15
N PRO A 90 11.95 -19.60 7.15
CA PRO A 90 12.68 -19.13 8.32
C PRO A 90 12.52 -17.62 8.56
N LEU A 91 11.95 -16.89 7.60
CA LEU A 91 11.84 -15.44 7.63
C LEU A 91 10.70 -14.98 8.54
N ARG A 92 10.96 -13.91 9.29
CA ARG A 92 9.93 -13.16 10.03
C ARG A 92 9.44 -11.99 9.19
N TYR A 93 8.34 -11.35 9.60
CA TYR A 93 7.85 -10.15 8.94
C TYR A 93 8.92 -9.06 8.86
N ARG A 94 9.66 -8.78 9.94
CA ARG A 94 10.76 -7.80 9.95
C ARG A 94 11.83 -8.09 8.88
N ASP A 95 12.07 -9.37 8.58
CA ASP A 95 13.07 -9.80 7.61
C ASP A 95 12.61 -9.56 6.16
N LEU A 96 11.34 -9.20 5.96
CA LEU A 96 10.79 -8.84 4.66
C LEU A 96 11.06 -7.38 4.27
N ASP A 97 11.39 -6.52 5.23
CA ASP A 97 11.69 -5.12 4.93
C ASP A 97 12.92 -5.01 4.00
N ARG A 98 12.82 -4.11 3.01
CA ARG A 98 13.84 -3.84 1.98
C ARG A 98 14.19 -5.05 1.10
N ARG A 99 13.40 -6.12 1.12
CA ARG A 99 13.61 -7.26 0.20
C ARG A 99 13.08 -6.95 -1.19
N LYS A 100 13.87 -7.31 -2.21
CA LYS A 100 13.49 -7.24 -3.63
C LYS A 100 12.39 -8.24 -3.93
N LEU A 101 11.34 -7.77 -4.60
CA LEU A 101 10.27 -8.62 -5.12
C LEU A 101 10.79 -9.49 -6.26
N GLN A 102 10.38 -10.75 -6.24
CA GLN A 102 10.65 -11.71 -7.31
C GLN A 102 9.34 -12.02 -8.01
N PHE A 103 9.19 -11.49 -9.22
CA PHE A 103 8.05 -11.79 -10.05
C PHE A 103 8.29 -13.07 -10.84
N ARG A 104 7.35 -14.00 -10.75
CA ARG A 104 7.42 -15.30 -11.45
C ARG A 104 7.10 -15.21 -12.94
N THR A 105 6.52 -14.10 -13.38
CA THR A 105 6.11 -13.86 -14.77
C THR A 105 6.63 -12.50 -15.24
N SER A 106 6.30 -12.09 -16.47
CA SER A 106 6.59 -10.75 -17.00
C SER A 106 5.55 -9.69 -16.60
N PHE A 107 4.43 -10.08 -15.99
CA PHE A 107 3.40 -9.13 -15.56
C PHE A 107 3.92 -8.28 -14.40
N ARG A 108 3.83 -6.96 -14.55
CA ARG A 108 4.23 -5.98 -13.54
C ARG A 108 3.10 -5.00 -13.28
N PRO A 109 2.88 -4.63 -12.01
CA PRO A 109 2.00 -3.51 -11.73
C PRO A 109 2.54 -2.23 -12.36
N ALA A 110 1.66 -1.32 -12.77
CA ALA A 110 2.09 -0.02 -13.24
C ALA A 110 2.51 0.85 -12.05
N ALA A 111 3.60 1.62 -12.21
CA ALA A 111 4.13 2.50 -11.17
C ALA A 111 3.09 3.49 -10.60
N ARG A 112 2.11 3.94 -11.40
CA ARG A 112 1.05 4.84 -10.93
C ARG A 112 0.11 4.20 -9.92
N TYR A 113 -0.18 2.91 -10.05
CA TYR A 113 -1.05 2.19 -9.10
C TYR A 113 -0.30 1.79 -7.84
N LEU A 114 0.98 1.43 -7.98
CA LEU A 114 1.87 1.27 -6.82
C LEU A 114 2.01 2.59 -6.04
N TYR A 115 2.13 3.72 -6.72
CA TYR A 115 2.20 5.03 -6.09
C TYR A 115 0.88 5.42 -5.41
N PHE A 116 -0.26 5.14 -6.03
CA PHE A 116 -1.58 5.28 -5.41
C PHE A 116 -1.69 4.45 -4.13
N HIS A 117 -1.35 3.16 -4.20
CA HIS A 117 -1.37 2.27 -3.03
C HIS A 117 -0.44 2.76 -1.92
N TYR A 118 0.82 3.10 -2.24
CA TYR A 118 1.77 3.66 -1.28
C TYR A 118 1.17 4.86 -0.54
N TRP A 119 0.55 5.78 -1.28
CA TRP A 119 -0.11 6.95 -0.73
C TRP A 119 -1.32 6.63 0.13
N LEU A 120 -2.14 5.67 -0.29
CA LEU A 120 -3.28 5.21 0.49
C LEU A 120 -2.84 4.69 1.85
N GLN A 121 -1.77 3.91 1.90
CA GLN A 121 -1.26 3.38 3.17
C GLN A 121 -0.58 4.44 4.03
N VAL A 122 0.05 5.44 3.42
CA VAL A 122 0.51 6.66 4.12
C VAL A 122 -0.67 7.38 4.77
N LEU A 123 -1.76 7.58 4.05
CA LEU A 123 -2.99 8.22 4.56
C LEU A 123 -3.60 7.42 5.71
N ARG A 124 -3.79 6.11 5.53
CA ARG A 124 -4.29 5.21 6.58
C ARG A 124 -3.48 5.35 7.85
N ARG A 125 -2.15 5.33 7.74
CA ARG A 125 -1.24 5.51 8.87
C ARG A 125 -1.43 6.88 9.50
N ALA A 126 -1.41 7.95 8.72
CA ALA A 126 -1.57 9.31 9.23
C ALA A 126 -2.88 9.49 10.02
N TRP A 127 -3.99 8.91 9.54
CA TRP A 127 -5.27 8.96 10.24
C TRP A 127 -5.35 8.08 11.49
N ARG A 128 -4.74 6.89 11.48
CA ARG A 128 -4.64 6.07 12.70
C ARG A 128 -3.81 6.77 13.78
N PHE A 129 -2.79 7.53 13.38
CA PHE A 129 -1.90 8.26 14.28
C PHE A 129 -2.27 9.75 14.43
N ASN A 130 -3.44 10.21 13.96
CA ASN A 130 -3.86 11.62 13.91
C ASN A 130 -4.03 12.32 15.29
N GLN A 131 -3.53 11.70 16.37
CA GLN A 131 -3.40 12.30 17.69
C GLN A 131 -1.95 12.53 18.14
N ASN A 132 -0.95 11.91 17.49
CA ASN A 132 0.46 12.10 17.78
C ASN A 132 1.25 12.42 16.51
N LYS A 133 1.97 13.56 16.52
CA LYS A 133 2.78 14.12 15.41
C LYS A 133 3.94 13.21 14.92
N THR A 134 3.95 11.93 15.27
CA THR A 134 5.01 10.94 15.03
C THR A 134 4.81 10.10 13.77
N ALA A 135 3.67 10.17 13.09
CA ALA A 135 3.40 9.40 11.87
C ALA A 135 4.45 9.64 10.75
N ASP A 136 4.92 10.88 10.62
CA ASP A 136 5.91 11.30 9.60
C ASP A 136 7.29 10.62 9.78
N VAL A 137 7.67 10.25 11.02
CA VAL A 137 8.98 9.62 11.30
C VAL A 137 9.09 8.24 10.64
N TYR A 138 7.96 7.52 10.55
CA TYR A 138 7.93 6.14 10.03
C TYR A 138 7.72 6.05 8.52
N LEU A 139 7.47 7.18 7.86
CA LEU A 139 7.33 7.28 6.40
C LEU A 139 8.63 7.73 5.72
N ARG A 140 9.65 7.94 6.54
CA ARG A 140 10.97 8.36 6.16
C ARG A 140 11.95 7.21 6.31
N ASP A 141 12.90 7.14 5.40
CA ASP A 141 14.04 6.24 5.53
C ASP A 141 15.04 6.70 6.59
N GLU A 142 16.10 5.91 6.74
CA GLU A 142 17.20 6.17 7.66
C GLU A 142 17.86 7.53 7.43
N MET A 143 17.66 8.15 6.26
CA MET A 143 18.17 9.47 5.88
C MET A 143 17.12 10.58 6.03
N GLY A 144 15.90 10.26 6.48
CA GLY A 144 14.82 11.23 6.63
C GLY A 144 14.04 11.52 5.35
N GLU A 145 14.32 10.82 4.24
CA GLU A 145 13.66 11.00 2.95
C GLU A 145 12.47 10.05 2.79
N PRO A 146 11.42 10.46 2.04
CA PRO A 146 10.29 9.58 1.76
C PRO A 146 10.71 8.32 1.00
N PHE A 147 10.10 7.19 1.34
CA PHE A 147 10.35 5.92 0.63
C PHE A 147 10.03 5.96 -0.87
N TRP A 148 9.15 6.86 -1.29
CA TRP A 148 8.86 7.13 -2.70
C TRP A 148 8.90 8.64 -2.98
N GLY A 149 10.11 9.19 -3.15
CA GLY A 149 10.33 10.62 -3.41
C GLY A 149 10.51 11.06 -4.87
N THR A 150 10.51 10.12 -5.83
CA THR A 150 10.98 10.35 -7.21
C THR A 150 9.91 10.77 -8.22
N PRO A 151 10.36 11.43 -9.32
CA PRO A 151 9.48 12.01 -10.33
C PRO A 151 8.95 10.93 -11.26
N GLY A 152 7.69 10.58 -11.06
CA GLY A 152 6.78 10.21 -12.13
C GLY A 152 5.50 10.96 -11.86
N ARG A 153 4.96 11.60 -12.89
CA ARG A 153 3.77 12.45 -12.79
C ARG A 153 2.52 11.56 -12.63
N TYR A 154 2.39 10.90 -11.49
CA TYR A 154 1.47 9.76 -11.31
C TYR A 154 0.04 10.18 -10.98
N LEU A 155 -0.14 11.17 -10.09
CA LEU A 155 -1.45 11.64 -9.62
C LEU A 155 -1.57 13.16 -9.80
N PRO A 156 -2.76 13.72 -10.16
CA PRO A 156 -2.96 15.16 -10.32
C PRO A 156 -2.47 15.98 -9.12
N LYS A 157 -1.76 17.08 -9.39
CA LYS A 157 -1.12 17.88 -8.32
C LYS A 157 -2.13 18.50 -7.36
N ASN A 158 -3.26 18.98 -7.87
CA ASN A 158 -4.27 19.61 -7.04
C ASN A 158 -4.97 18.59 -6.12
N MET A 159 -5.22 17.37 -6.59
CA MET A 159 -5.72 16.27 -5.73
C MET A 159 -4.74 15.96 -4.60
N LEU A 160 -3.44 15.85 -4.91
CA LEU A 160 -2.42 15.62 -3.88
C LEU A 160 -2.26 16.82 -2.93
N LEU A 161 -2.46 18.04 -3.44
CA LEU A 161 -2.41 19.25 -2.64
C LEU A 161 -3.54 19.26 -1.61
N ALA A 162 -4.78 18.99 -2.04
CA ALA A 162 -5.94 18.90 -1.16
C ALA A 162 -5.71 17.90 -0.01
N LEU A 163 -5.14 16.73 -0.33
CA LEU A 163 -4.73 15.76 0.68
C LEU A 163 -3.69 16.31 1.66
N VAL A 164 -2.60 16.87 1.14
CA VAL A 164 -1.52 17.42 1.98
C VAL A 164 -2.03 18.54 2.88
N GLU A 165 -2.98 19.36 2.41
CA GLU A 165 -3.61 20.40 3.22
C GLU A 165 -4.41 19.81 4.39
N LYS A 166 -5.05 18.66 4.22
CA LYS A 166 -5.74 17.95 5.31
C LYS A 166 -4.77 17.30 6.31
N LEU A 167 -3.64 16.79 5.84
CA LEU A 167 -2.65 16.10 6.70
C LEU A 167 -1.66 17.06 7.38
N GLY A 168 -1.44 18.25 6.81
CA GLY A 168 -0.52 19.26 7.29
C GLY A 168 0.84 19.31 6.56
N ASN A 169 1.64 20.33 6.91
CA ASN A 169 2.86 20.72 6.19
C ASN A 169 3.95 19.63 6.06
N ASN A 170 3.94 18.61 6.92
CA ASN A 170 4.97 17.55 6.94
C ASN A 170 4.93 16.67 5.67
N TYR A 171 3.78 16.62 4.98
CA TYR A 171 3.54 15.77 3.82
C TYR A 171 3.82 16.46 2.47
N LYS A 172 4.30 17.71 2.47
CA LYS A 172 4.61 18.48 1.25
C LYS A 172 5.59 17.78 0.31
N HIS A 173 6.48 16.96 0.83
CA HIS A 173 7.45 16.21 0.05
C HIS A 173 6.80 15.23 -0.93
N LEU A 174 5.57 14.78 -0.64
CA LEU A 174 4.85 13.85 -1.50
C LEU A 174 4.28 14.52 -2.76
N LEU A 175 4.28 15.86 -2.84
CA LEU A 175 3.99 16.58 -4.07
C LEU A 175 5.07 16.39 -5.15
N LYS A 176 6.24 15.81 -4.81
CA LYS A 176 7.32 15.53 -5.77
C LYS A 176 6.89 14.55 -6.89
N GLY A 177 5.98 13.62 -6.60
CA GLY A 177 5.41 12.67 -7.57
C GLY A 177 4.13 13.16 -8.27
N ALA A 178 3.78 14.44 -8.11
CA ALA A 178 2.58 15.00 -8.68
C ALA A 178 2.65 15.18 -10.20
N SER A 179 1.51 15.00 -10.86
CA SER A 179 1.28 15.28 -12.26
C SER A 179 0.88 16.73 -12.49
N CYS A 180 1.19 17.26 -13.67
CA CYS A 180 0.77 18.61 -14.08
C CYS A 180 -0.71 18.69 -14.45
N ARG A 181 -1.44 17.56 -14.41
CA ARG A 181 -2.88 17.50 -14.69
C ARG A 181 -3.64 18.10 -13.52
N ASN A 182 -4.76 18.75 -13.85
CA ASN A 182 -5.78 19.15 -12.88
C ASN A 182 -6.84 18.03 -12.82
N GLY A 183 -7.13 17.58 -11.61
CA GLY A 183 -8.22 16.67 -11.27
C GLY A 183 -9.33 17.38 -10.49
N GLU A 184 -10.29 16.64 -10.00
CA GLU A 184 -11.24 17.11 -8.99
C GLU A 184 -10.57 17.13 -7.61
N GLU A 185 -10.69 18.22 -6.86
CA GLU A 185 -9.85 18.50 -5.68
C GLU A 185 -10.00 17.44 -4.57
N ASP A 186 -11.23 17.10 -4.20
CA ASP A 186 -11.52 16.19 -3.09
C ASP A 186 -11.65 14.71 -3.51
N LEU A 187 -11.72 14.41 -4.82
CA LEU A 187 -11.99 13.05 -5.30
C LEU A 187 -10.98 12.02 -4.77
N LEU A 188 -9.69 12.36 -4.74
CA LEU A 188 -8.67 11.45 -4.22
C LEU A 188 -8.84 11.20 -2.71
N LEU A 189 -9.25 12.22 -1.95
CA LEU A 189 -9.51 12.12 -0.52
C LEU A 189 -10.73 11.24 -0.23
N ASP A 190 -11.80 11.43 -0.98
CA ASP A 190 -13.05 10.67 -0.81
C ASP A 190 -12.83 9.19 -1.12
N ILE A 191 -12.13 8.89 -2.22
CA ILE A 191 -11.79 7.53 -2.61
C ILE A 191 -10.85 6.87 -1.60
N ALA A 192 -9.81 7.58 -1.14
CA ALA A 192 -8.92 7.07 -0.11
C ALA A 192 -9.67 6.77 1.19
N SER A 193 -10.58 7.66 1.61
CA SER A 193 -11.42 7.47 2.78
C SER A 193 -12.27 6.21 2.64
N ALA A 194 -12.99 6.09 1.53
CA ALA A 194 -13.87 4.94 1.28
C ALA A 194 -13.12 3.61 1.27
N GLN A 195 -11.96 3.53 0.62
CA GLN A 195 -11.16 2.29 0.58
C GLN A 195 -10.64 1.91 1.97
N ILE A 196 -10.16 2.88 2.76
CA ILE A 196 -9.65 2.63 4.12
C ILE A 196 -10.74 2.14 5.06
N TYR A 197 -11.93 2.78 5.04
CA TYR A 197 -13.03 2.41 5.92
C TYR A 197 -13.56 1.00 5.69
N ILE A 198 -13.56 0.53 4.44
CA ILE A 198 -14.04 -0.81 4.08
C ILE A 198 -13.07 -1.88 4.59
N ASP A 199 -11.77 -1.71 4.33
CA ASP A 199 -10.76 -2.66 4.78
C ASP A 199 -10.75 -2.79 6.32
N ASP A 200 -10.91 -1.68 7.04
CA ASP A 200 -11.01 -1.72 8.51
C ASP A 200 -12.25 -2.53 8.97
N SER A 201 -13.39 -2.40 8.29
CA SER A 201 -14.62 -3.14 8.64
C SER A 201 -14.56 -4.65 8.38
N GLU A 202 -13.81 -5.08 7.35
CA GLU A 202 -13.62 -6.51 7.08
C GLU A 202 -12.66 -7.14 8.09
N SER A 203 -11.66 -6.38 8.55
CA SER A 203 -10.64 -6.86 9.52
C SER A 203 -11.21 -7.17 10.92
N GLU A 204 -12.29 -6.50 11.34
CA GLU A 204 -12.96 -6.72 12.64
C GLU A 204 -13.93 -7.91 12.63
N SER A 205 -14.26 -8.46 11.45
CA SER A 205 -15.26 -9.53 11.30
C SER A 205 -14.72 -10.95 11.43
N GLU A 206 -13.39 -11.14 11.54
CA GLU A 206 -12.78 -12.45 11.79
C GLU A 206 -12.63 -12.71 13.30
N CYS A 207 -13.69 -13.29 13.85
CA CYS A 207 -13.88 -13.71 15.24
C CYS A 207 -12.92 -14.83 15.68
N GLU A 208 -12.63 -14.78 16.98
CA GLU A 208 -11.80 -15.67 17.79
C GLU A 208 -12.07 -17.16 17.50
N CYS A 209 -11.05 -17.88 17.02
CA CYS A 209 -10.97 -19.30 17.28
C CYS A 209 -10.47 -19.46 18.72
N GLU A 210 -11.40 -19.57 19.67
CA GLU A 210 -11.11 -20.12 20.98
C GLU A 210 -10.54 -21.54 20.77
N ASP A 211 -9.27 -21.73 21.13
CA ASP A 211 -8.69 -23.05 21.27
C ASP A 211 -9.44 -23.76 22.41
N GLY A 212 -10.44 -24.57 22.04
CA GLY A 212 -11.13 -25.46 22.95
C GLY A 212 -10.16 -26.55 23.41
N ASP A 213 -9.57 -26.35 24.58
CA ASP A 213 -8.91 -27.40 25.36
C ASP A 213 -9.96 -28.46 25.72
N GLU A 214 -10.05 -29.53 24.94
CA GLU A 214 -10.65 -30.79 25.40
C GLU A 214 -9.53 -31.65 25.99
N ASP A 215 -9.19 -31.35 27.25
CA ASP A 215 -8.70 -32.37 28.18
C ASP A 215 -9.89 -33.29 28.51
N ASP A 216 -9.86 -34.53 28.05
CA ASP A 216 -10.64 -35.59 28.69
C ASP A 216 -9.86 -36.92 28.73
N CYS A 217 -9.99 -37.58 29.88
CA CYS A 217 -9.12 -38.60 30.45
C CYS A 217 -9.16 -40.00 29.78
#